data_AF-A0A1Y6D0W8-F1
#
_entry.id   AF-A0A1Y6D0W8-F1
#
_cell.length_a   1.000
_cell.length_b   1.000
_cell.length_c   1.000
_cell.angle_alpha   90.00
_cell.angle_beta   90.00
_cell.angle_gamma   90.00
#
_symmetry.space_group_name_H-M   'P 1'
#
loop_
_entity.id
_entity.type
_entity.pdbx_description
1 polymer ?
#
loop_
_entity_poly.entity_id
_entity_poly.type
_entity_poly.pdbx_seq_one_letter_code
_entity_poly.pdbx_strand_id
1 'polypeptide(L)'
;MLQTIEVEIDASGHIHPLEPLAFPLAGRALLTLLDRPMVETALLAEAALAEDWLKPEEDELIEAAYRKASAEVDPVWECAAGDGLSDEAW
;
A
#
# COMPACT_ATOMS: atom_id res chain seq x y z
N MET A 1 14.74 15.53 -4.90
CA MET A 1 13.52 14.80 -4.51
C MET A 1 12.33 15.58 -5.06
N LEU A 2 11.36 14.94 -5.70
CA LEU A 2 10.14 15.61 -6.16
C LEU A 2 9.11 15.52 -5.03
N GLN A 3 8.47 16.64 -4.70
CA GLN A 3 7.34 16.68 -3.78
C GLN A 3 6.09 16.93 -4.61
N THR A 4 5.10 16.05 -4.47
CA THR A 4 3.78 16.20 -5.10
C THR A 4 2.88 16.88 -4.09
N ILE A 5 2.20 17.95 -4.52
CA ILE A 5 1.26 18.70 -3.70
C ILE A 5 -0.11 18.54 -4.35
N GLU A 6 -1.09 18.12 -3.57
CA GLU A 6 -2.47 18.05 -4.03
C GLU A 6 -3.12 19.44 -3.96
N VAL A 7 -3.74 19.84 -5.06
CA VAL A 7 -4.27 21.18 -5.25
C VAL A 7 -5.65 21.12 -5.91
N GLU A 8 -6.53 22.01 -5.48
CA GLU A 8 -7.79 22.28 -6.15
C GLU A 8 -7.62 23.49 -7.08
N ILE A 9 -8.25 23.44 -8.26
CA ILE A 9 -8.26 24.55 -9.22
C ILE A 9 -9.67 25.13 -9.22
N ASP A 10 -9.79 26.39 -8.82
CA ASP A 10 -11.09 27.06 -8.77
C ASP A 10 -11.60 27.47 -10.17
N ALA A 11 -12.86 27.95 -10.23
CA ALA A 11 -13.48 28.39 -11.48
C ALA A 11 -12.76 29.61 -12.13
N SER A 12 -11.93 30.33 -11.37
CA SER A 12 -11.08 31.41 -11.87
C SER A 12 -9.69 30.95 -12.30
N GLY A 13 -9.35 29.67 -12.10
CA GLY A 13 -8.06 29.09 -12.44
C GLY A 13 -6.98 29.31 -11.37
N HIS A 14 -7.33 29.76 -10.17
CA HIS A 14 -6.35 29.82 -9.07
C HIS A 14 -6.18 28.45 -8.44
N ILE A 15 -4.92 28.17 -8.07
CA ILE A 15 -4.48 26.91 -7.48
C ILE A 15 -4.48 27.08 -5.96
N HIS A 16 -5.29 26.28 -5.28
CA HIS A 16 -5.37 26.25 -3.83
C HIS A 16 -4.86 24.89 -3.32
N PRO A 17 -3.81 24.86 -2.48
CA PRO A 17 -3.38 23.60 -1.88
C PRO A 17 -4.47 23.09 -0.92
N LEU A 18 -4.80 21.80 -1.02
CA LEU A 18 -5.79 21.18 -0.14
C LEU A 18 -5.31 21.14 1.32
N GLU A 19 -3.99 20.98 1.51
CA GLU A 19 -3.36 21.01 2.80
C GLU A 19 -2.51 22.28 2.99
N PRO A 20 -2.43 22.83 4.22
CA PRO A 20 -1.53 23.95 4.50
C PRO A 20 -0.08 23.57 4.22
N LEU A 21 0.58 24.35 3.35
CA LEU A 21 1.97 24.12 3.02
C LEU A 21 2.87 24.60 4.15
N ALA A 22 3.69 23.68 4.69
CA ALA A 22 4.66 23.99 5.74
C ALA A 22 5.85 24.84 5.26
N PHE A 23 5.91 25.16 3.97
CA PHE A 23 7.00 25.90 3.34
C PHE A 23 6.51 26.78 2.20
N PRO A 24 7.21 27.89 1.90
CA PRO A 24 6.91 28.72 0.74
C PRO A 24 7.26 27.98 -0.55
N LEU A 25 6.33 27.96 -1.51
CA LEU A 25 6.60 27.44 -2.85
C LEU A 25 7.43 28.45 -3.64
N ALA A 26 8.70 28.13 -3.87
CA ALA A 26 9.59 28.91 -4.73
C ALA A 26 10.21 27.99 -5.79
N GLY A 27 10.05 28.33 -7.07
CA GLY A 27 10.66 27.61 -8.18
C GLY A 27 9.66 27.17 -9.25
N ARG A 28 9.91 26.00 -9.86
CA ARG A 28 9.08 25.41 -10.92
C ARG A 28 8.32 24.21 -10.36
N ALA A 29 7.04 24.11 -10.67
CA ALA A 29 6.18 23.00 -10.29
C ALA A 29 5.63 22.28 -11.53
N LEU A 30 5.26 21.02 -11.36
CA LEU A 30 4.52 20.23 -12.34
C LEU A 30 3.06 20.19 -11.89
N LEU A 31 2.15 20.56 -12.78
CA LEU A 31 0.70 20.47 -12.56
C LEU A 31 0.16 19.31 -13.39
N THR A 32 -0.51 18.38 -12.73
CA THR A 32 -1.21 17.27 -13.37
C THR A 32 -2.69 17.44 -13.11
N LEU A 33 -3.49 17.58 -14.17
CA LEU A 33 -4.93 17.55 -14.08
C LEU A 33 -5.38 16.10 -13.96
N LEU A 34 -6.07 15.79 -12.86
CA LEU A 34 -6.70 14.49 -12.68
C LEU A 34 -8.05 14.50 -13.39
N ASP A 35 -8.29 13.51 -14.25
CA ASP A 35 -9.61 13.27 -14.80
C ASP A 35 -10.58 12.96 -13.65
N ARG A 36 -11.85 13.36 -13.84
CA ARG A 36 -12.92 13.12 -12.86
C ARG A 36 -12.88 11.63 -12.48
N PRO A 37 -12.93 11.27 -11.18
CA PRO A 37 -12.80 9.89 -10.78
C PRO A 37 -13.84 9.07 -11.54
N MET A 38 -13.38 8.13 -12.38
CA MET A 38 -14.24 7.13 -13.00
C MET A 38 -14.64 6.15 -11.89
N VAL A 39 -15.51 6.62 -10.99
CA VAL A 39 -16.07 5.84 -9.88
C VAL A 39 -16.75 4.58 -10.45
N GLU A 40 -17.35 4.68 -11.63
CA GLU A 40 -18.04 3.57 -12.29
C GLU A 40 -17.09 2.44 -12.72
N THR A 41 -15.89 2.74 -13.25
CA THR A 41 -14.99 1.67 -13.70
C THR A 41 -14.27 0.96 -12.58
N ALA A 42 -13.96 1.65 -11.49
CA ALA A 42 -13.35 1.02 -10.32
C ALA A 42 -14.30 0.01 -9.67
N LEU A 43 -15.58 0.37 -9.50
CA LEU A 43 -16.63 -0.51 -8.98
C LEU A 43 -16.91 -1.71 -9.91
N LEU A 44 -16.89 -1.50 -11.23
CA LEU A 44 -17.06 -2.60 -12.20
C LEU A 44 -15.82 -3.50 -12.28
N ALA A 45 -14.63 -2.97 -12.04
CA ALA A 45 -13.38 -3.73 -12.07
C ALA A 45 -13.27 -4.72 -10.89
N GLU A 46 -13.77 -4.37 -9.70
CA GLU A 46 -13.80 -5.30 -8.56
C GLU A 46 -14.59 -6.57 -8.89
N ALA A 47 -15.79 -6.43 -9.47
CA ALA A 47 -16.63 -7.56 -9.86
C ALA A 47 -15.97 -8.42 -10.95
N ALA A 48 -15.33 -7.79 -11.95
CA ALA A 48 -14.66 -8.51 -13.04
C ALA A 48 -13.36 -9.20 -12.59
N LEU A 49 -12.59 -8.60 -11.68
CA LEU A 49 -11.36 -9.19 -11.15
C LEU A 49 -11.64 -10.31 -10.15
N ALA A 50 -12.74 -10.23 -9.40
CA ALA A 50 -13.17 -11.27 -8.48
C ALA A 50 -13.39 -12.62 -9.19
N GLU A 51 -13.90 -12.62 -10.42
CA GLU A 51 -14.14 -13.86 -11.19
C GLU A 51 -12.86 -14.63 -11.52
N ASP A 52 -11.75 -13.93 -11.79
CA ASP A 52 -10.49 -14.57 -12.16
C ASP A 52 -9.56 -14.78 -10.96
N TRP A 53 -9.69 -13.95 -9.91
CA TRP A 53 -8.78 -13.94 -8.75
C TRP A 53 -9.29 -14.75 -7.55
N LEU A 54 -10.61 -14.88 -7.33
CA LEU A 54 -11.18 -15.58 -6.16
C LEU A 54 -11.62 -17.00 -6.49
N LYS A 55 -10.75 -17.77 -7.14
CA LYS A 55 -11.03 -19.18 -7.42
C LYS A 55 -10.92 -19.98 -6.13
N PRO A 56 -12.01 -20.60 -5.63
CA PRO A 56 -12.00 -21.31 -4.34
C PRO A 56 -11.02 -22.49 -4.32
N GLU A 57 -10.75 -23.08 -5.49
CA GLU A 57 -9.78 -24.17 -5.66
C GLU A 57 -8.35 -23.70 -5.38
N GLU A 58 -8.00 -22.47 -5.74
CA GLU A 58 -6.66 -21.90 -5.52
C GLU A 58 -6.49 -21.47 -4.06
N ASP A 59 -7.53 -20.91 -3.45
CA ASP A 59 -7.54 -20.57 -2.01
C ASP A 59 -7.31 -21.81 -1.13
N GLU A 60 -7.96 -22.95 -1.42
CA GLU A 60 -7.73 -24.19 -0.69
C GLU A 60 -6.29 -24.72 -0.83
N LEU A 61 -5.71 -24.58 -2.01
CA LEU A 61 -4.32 -24.96 -2.27
C LEU A 61 -3.33 -24.04 -1.55
N ILE A 62 -3.59 -22.73 -1.55
CA ILE A 62 -2.78 -21.73 -0.84
C ILE A 62 -2.84 -21.97 0.67
N GLU A 63 -4.04 -22.16 1.22
CA GLU A 63 -4.25 -22.46 2.65
C GLU A 63 -3.59 -23.78 3.06
N ALA A 64 -3.68 -24.82 2.22
CA ALA A 64 -3.00 -26.09 2.48
C ALA A 64 -1.46 -25.93 2.43
N ALA A 65 -0.94 -25.12 1.51
CA ALA A 65 0.49 -24.81 1.41
C ALA A 65 0.98 -24.01 2.62
N TYR A 66 0.23 -22.99 3.06
CA TYR A 66 0.52 -22.24 4.29
C TYR A 66 0.49 -23.14 5.52
N ARG A 67 -0.54 -23.98 5.67
CA ARG A 67 -0.63 -24.94 6.78
C ARG A 67 0.57 -25.89 6.80
N LYS A 68 1.00 -26.35 5.63
CA LYS A 68 2.18 -27.22 5.50
C LYS A 68 3.47 -26.48 5.87
N ALA A 69 3.66 -25.27 5.36
CA ALA A 69 4.82 -24.44 5.67
C ALA A 69 4.89 -24.04 7.14
N SER A 70 3.75 -23.75 7.78
CA SER A 70 3.69 -23.45 9.22
C SER A 70 3.83 -24.68 10.12
N ALA A 71 3.46 -25.87 9.62
CA ALA A 71 3.70 -27.13 10.32
C ALA A 71 5.16 -27.60 10.20
N GLU A 72 5.86 -27.18 9.16
CA GLU A 72 7.31 -27.34 9.02
C GLU A 72 8.00 -26.27 9.88
N VAL A 73 8.06 -26.51 11.19
CA VAL A 73 8.92 -25.74 12.10
C VAL A 73 10.35 -25.92 11.62
N ASP A 74 10.94 -24.87 11.04
CA ASP A 74 12.35 -24.87 10.69
C ASP A 74 13.19 -24.93 11.99
N PRO A 75 13.90 -26.04 12.28
CA PRO A 75 14.69 -26.17 13.50
C PRO A 75 15.85 -25.16 13.57
N VAL A 76 16.20 -24.50 12.45
CA VAL A 76 17.20 -23.42 12.43
C VAL A 76 16.64 -22.12 13.03
N TRP A 77 15.33 -21.88 12.96
CA TRP A 77 14.69 -20.69 13.52
C TRP A 77 14.54 -20.73 15.05
N GLU A 78 14.41 -21.91 15.66
CA GLU A 78 14.38 -22.03 17.13
C GLU A 78 15.75 -21.76 17.80
N CYS A 79 16.87 -21.97 17.09
CA CYS A 79 18.21 -21.67 17.63
C CYS A 79 18.51 -20.16 17.72
N ALA A 80 17.87 -19.30 16.93
CA ALA A 80 18.15 -17.86 16.93
C ALA A 80 17.42 -17.09 18.04
N ALA A 81 16.36 -17.66 18.62
CA ALA A 81 15.58 -17.03 19.69
C ALA A 81 16.03 -17.44 21.12
N GLY A 82 16.92 -18.44 21.24
CA GLY A 82 17.30 -19.03 22.53
C GLY A 82 18.56 -18.46 23.21
N ASP A 83 19.51 -17.89 22.45
CA ASP A 83 20.81 -17.48 22.99
C ASP A 83 21.09 -15.99 22.69
N GLY A 84 20.45 -15.07 23.41
CA GLY A 84 20.79 -13.66 23.19
C GLY A 84 20.16 -12.55 24.00
N LEU A 85 19.46 -12.79 25.11
CA LEU A 85 19.10 -11.71 26.06
C LEU A 85 19.11 -12.22 27.51
N SER A 86 20.30 -12.63 27.99
CA SER A 86 20.56 -12.56 29.43
C SER A 86 20.81 -11.09 29.77
N ASP A 87 19.79 -10.45 30.31
CA ASP A 87 19.72 -9.04 30.71
C ASP A 87 20.56 -8.72 31.99
N GLU A 88 21.72 -9.37 32.18
CA GLU A 88 22.56 -9.16 33.37
C GLU A 88 24.04 -8.97 33.02
N ALA A 89 24.34 -7.81 32.45
CA ALA A 89 25.58 -7.10 32.76
C ALA A 89 25.37 -5.59 32.49
N TRP A 90 25.47 -4.81 33.57
CA TRP A 90 25.46 -3.34 33.69
C TRP A 90 24.11 -2.67 33.99
#